data_AF-A0A0C2N2X4-F1
#
_entry.id   AF-A0A0C2N2X4-F1
#
_cell.length_a   1.000
_cell.length_b   1.000
_cell.length_c   1.000
_cell.angle_alpha   90.00
_cell.angle_beta   90.00
_cell.angle_gamma   90.00
#
_symmetry.space_group_name_H-M   'P 1'
#
loop_
_entity.id
_entity.type
_entity.pdbx_description
1 polymer ?
#
loop_
_entity_poly.entity_id
_entity_poly.type
_entity_poly.pdbx_seq_one_letter_code
_entity_poly.pdbx_strand_id
1 'polypeptide(L)'
;MPFFSHKKSSPEEIVTEAVDQLKDLLANKSKPSDKNKAETTADAAIGTLNSKLNDANTSFDAVAQLCHLIYTHDLILLLVKSLPLVGFETRKDITNIMGFLVRRQVGSSMPTVEYIVDKANETVFELLKMFENRDCSQAVGLMLRDMAKFPPICQIMLSSPHFFDFFRLIVHPIFDIATDCFLTFHVEFYNKTGYTVAASPALC
;
A
#
# COMPACT_ATOMS: atom_id res chain seq x y z
N MET A 1 -13.87 35.95 11.56
CA MET A 1 -13.61 34.53 11.91
C MET A 1 -14.31 33.68 10.87
N PRO A 2 -13.62 32.99 9.94
CA PRO A 2 -14.30 32.16 8.96
C PRO A 2 -14.62 30.80 9.59
N PHE A 3 -15.92 30.51 9.62
CA PHE A 3 -16.48 29.20 9.88
C PHE A 3 -16.08 28.25 8.75
N PHE A 4 -15.15 27.33 9.02
CA PHE A 4 -14.98 26.16 8.17
C PHE A 4 -16.15 25.22 8.42
N SER A 5 -17.16 25.32 7.57
CA SER A 5 -18.22 24.32 7.45
C SER A 5 -17.56 22.98 7.11
N HIS A 6 -17.67 21.99 7.99
CA HIS A 6 -17.43 20.60 7.66
C HIS A 6 -18.44 20.18 6.59
N LYS A 7 -18.08 20.35 5.32
CA LYS A 7 -18.81 19.73 4.21
C LYS A 7 -18.76 18.23 4.46
N LYS A 8 -19.91 17.61 4.76
CA LYS A 8 -20.04 16.14 4.78
C LYS A 8 -19.90 15.67 3.34
N SER A 9 -18.67 15.60 2.82
CA SER A 9 -18.41 14.97 1.53
C SER A 9 -18.85 13.51 1.61
N SER A 10 -19.56 13.04 0.59
CA SER A 10 -20.04 11.66 0.55
C SER A 10 -18.85 10.69 0.44
N PRO A 11 -18.98 9.44 0.92
CA PRO A 11 -17.97 8.41 0.71
C PRO A 11 -17.55 8.24 -0.75
N GLU A 12 -18.51 8.37 -1.67
CA GLU A 12 -18.31 8.29 -3.13
C GLU A 12 -17.48 9.45 -3.67
N GLU A 13 -17.78 10.68 -3.24
CA GLU A 13 -17.03 11.86 -3.65
C GLU A 13 -15.56 11.76 -3.23
N ILE A 14 -15.30 11.31 -2.00
CA ILE A 14 -13.93 11.20 -1.46
C ILE A 14 -13.10 10.21 -2.27
N VAL A 15 -13.66 9.03 -2.58
CA VAL A 15 -12.92 8.00 -3.33
C VAL A 15 -12.73 8.44 -4.79
N THR A 16 -13.77 9.00 -5.41
CA THR A 16 -13.68 9.47 -6.80
C THR A 16 -12.65 10.60 -6.94
N GLU A 17 -12.65 11.56 -6.01
CA GLU A 17 -11.66 12.63 -5.96
C GLU A 17 -10.24 12.05 -5.80
N ALA A 18 -10.02 11.12 -4.87
CA ALA A 18 -8.72 10.48 -4.69
C ALA A 18 -8.25 9.74 -5.95
N VAL A 19 -9.15 9.03 -6.65
CA VAL A 19 -8.86 8.34 -7.90
C VAL A 19 -8.45 9.34 -8.99
N ASP A 20 -9.19 10.43 -9.15
CA ASP A 20 -8.94 11.43 -10.19
C ASP A 20 -7.62 12.18 -9.94
N GLN A 21 -7.35 12.58 -8.70
CA GLN A 21 -6.09 13.24 -8.34
C GLN A 21 -4.89 12.32 -8.54
N LEU A 22 -5.02 11.03 -8.17
CA LEU A 22 -3.94 10.06 -8.39
C LEU A 22 -3.69 9.78 -9.87
N LYS A 23 -4.75 9.69 -10.68
CA LYS A 23 -4.61 9.53 -12.13
C LYS A 23 -3.94 10.74 -12.77
N ASP A 24 -4.31 11.95 -12.35
CA ASP A 24 -3.67 13.17 -12.84
C ASP A 24 -2.19 13.24 -12.46
N LEU A 25 -1.85 12.87 -11.21
CA LEU A 25 -0.47 12.77 -10.73
C LEU A 25 0.36 11.77 -11.55
N LEU A 26 -0.22 10.62 -11.89
CA LEU A 26 0.45 9.59 -12.70
C LEU A 26 0.56 9.99 -14.19
N ALA A 27 -0.36 10.80 -14.71
CA ALA A 27 -0.38 11.25 -16.09
C ALA A 27 0.57 12.44 -16.36
N ASN A 28 0.79 13.30 -15.37
CA ASN A 28 1.55 14.54 -15.57
C ASN A 28 3.06 14.34 -15.68
N LYS A 29 3.59 14.50 -16.90
CA LYS A 29 5.04 14.53 -17.20
C LYS A 29 5.57 15.90 -17.68
N SER A 30 4.74 16.94 -17.74
CA SER A 30 5.02 18.05 -18.66
C SER A 30 5.62 19.33 -18.04
N LYS A 31 5.45 19.68 -16.76
CA LYS A 31 6.15 20.84 -16.13
C LYS A 31 6.31 20.68 -14.60
N PRO A 32 7.40 21.20 -13.98
CA PRO A 32 7.62 21.11 -12.53
C PRO A 32 6.52 21.78 -11.69
N SER A 33 5.96 22.90 -12.16
CA SER A 33 4.89 23.62 -11.45
C SER A 33 3.59 22.84 -11.36
N ASP A 34 3.26 22.11 -12.43
CA ASP A 34 2.01 21.37 -12.55
C ASP A 34 2.13 20.04 -11.79
N LYS A 35 3.33 19.44 -11.77
CA LYS A 35 3.66 18.30 -10.91
C LYS A 35 3.48 18.63 -9.43
N ASN A 36 4.03 19.74 -8.94
CA ASN A 36 3.92 20.11 -7.53
C ASN A 36 2.47 20.37 -7.10
N LYS A 37 1.65 20.93 -8.00
CA LYS A 37 0.22 21.12 -7.74
C LYS A 37 -0.52 19.79 -7.65
N ALA A 38 -0.30 18.89 -8.62
CA ALA A 38 -0.91 17.56 -8.62
C ALA A 38 -0.48 16.72 -7.41
N GLU A 39 0.79 16.84 -6.97
CA GLU A 39 1.29 16.20 -5.75
C GLU A 39 0.54 16.74 -4.53
N THR A 40 0.40 18.06 -4.40
CA THR A 40 -0.30 18.69 -3.27
C THR A 40 -1.79 18.30 -3.20
N THR A 41 -2.48 18.23 -4.35
CA THR A 41 -3.89 17.85 -4.39
C THR A 41 -4.08 16.36 -4.11
N ALA A 42 -3.20 15.49 -4.62
CA ALA A 42 -3.20 14.07 -4.29
C ALA A 42 -2.93 13.83 -2.80
N ASP A 43 -1.94 14.54 -2.21
CA ASP A 43 -1.63 14.48 -0.78
C ASP A 43 -2.86 14.83 0.08
N ALA A 44 -3.56 15.90 -0.27
CA ALA A 44 -4.77 16.32 0.45
C ALA A 44 -5.92 15.29 0.33
N ALA A 45 -6.11 14.70 -0.86
CA ALA A 45 -7.13 13.68 -1.09
C ALA A 45 -6.84 12.40 -0.31
N ILE A 46 -5.59 11.94 -0.30
CA ILE A 46 -5.15 10.75 0.45
C ILE A 46 -5.27 10.99 1.96
N GLY A 47 -4.85 12.15 2.46
CA GLY A 47 -5.00 12.51 3.86
C GLY A 47 -6.47 12.51 4.31
N THR A 48 -7.37 13.02 3.47
CA THR A 48 -8.83 13.00 3.71
C THR A 48 -9.37 11.58 3.75
N LEU A 49 -8.97 10.73 2.80
CA LEU A 49 -9.35 9.32 2.75
C LEU A 49 -8.86 8.57 4.00
N ASN A 50 -7.60 8.75 4.39
CA ASN A 50 -7.01 8.11 5.57
C ASN A 50 -7.73 8.55 6.85
N SER A 51 -8.02 9.84 6.98
CA SER A 51 -8.77 10.39 8.10
C SER A 51 -10.15 9.74 8.20
N LYS A 52 -10.88 9.60 7.09
CA LYS A 52 -12.23 9.02 7.12
C LYS A 52 -12.26 7.52 7.42
N LEU A 53 -11.26 6.77 6.95
CA LEU A 53 -11.13 5.35 7.25
C LEU A 53 -10.79 5.08 8.73
N ASN A 54 -10.03 5.97 9.38
CA ASN A 54 -9.58 5.79 10.76
C ASN A 54 -10.34 6.66 11.80
N ASP A 55 -11.28 7.50 11.36
CA ASP A 55 -12.10 8.32 12.25
C ASP A 55 -13.10 7.45 13.01
N ALA A 56 -12.98 7.44 14.34
CA ALA A 56 -13.86 6.70 15.24
C ALA A 56 -15.33 7.14 15.16
N ASN A 57 -15.60 8.34 14.62
CA ASN A 57 -16.94 8.86 14.43
C ASN A 57 -17.57 8.44 13.09
N THR A 58 -16.80 7.82 12.19
CA THR A 58 -17.33 7.33 10.91
C THR A 58 -18.17 6.07 11.17
N SER A 59 -19.38 6.03 10.63
CA SER A 59 -20.25 4.86 10.77
C SER A 59 -19.64 3.63 10.09
N PHE A 60 -19.89 2.44 10.65
CA PHE A 60 -19.42 1.18 10.07
C PHE A 60 -19.87 0.99 8.61
N ASP A 61 -21.09 1.44 8.30
CA ASP A 61 -21.65 1.39 6.94
C ASP A 61 -20.88 2.30 5.97
N ALA A 62 -20.54 3.53 6.38
CA ALA A 62 -19.74 4.43 5.56
C ALA A 62 -18.33 3.88 5.31
N VAL A 63 -17.70 3.26 6.30
CA VAL A 63 -16.41 2.58 6.12
C VAL A 63 -16.54 1.39 5.16
N ALA A 64 -17.62 0.61 5.27
CA ALA A 64 -17.86 -0.51 4.35
C ALA A 64 -18.03 -0.03 2.90
N GLN A 65 -18.78 1.05 2.69
CA GLN A 65 -18.94 1.70 1.39
C GLN A 65 -17.61 2.22 0.83
N LEU A 66 -16.81 2.91 1.66
CA LEU A 66 -15.47 3.37 1.27
C LEU A 66 -14.60 2.20 0.79
N CYS A 67 -14.52 1.12 1.57
CA CYS A 67 -13.74 -0.05 1.19
C CYS A 67 -14.24 -0.65 -0.14
N HIS A 68 -15.56 -0.78 -0.32
CA HIS A 68 -16.11 -1.29 -1.57
C HIS A 68 -15.71 -0.45 -2.78
N LEU A 69 -15.78 0.88 -2.66
CA LEU A 69 -15.38 1.82 -3.71
C LEU A 69 -13.87 1.75 -3.99
N ILE A 70 -13.04 1.60 -2.95
CA ILE A 70 -11.59 1.43 -3.09
C ILE A 70 -11.26 0.22 -3.98
N TYR A 71 -11.94 -0.90 -3.79
CA TYR A 71 -11.76 -2.08 -4.64
C TYR A 71 -12.32 -1.88 -6.05
N THR A 72 -13.50 -1.26 -6.16
CA THR A 72 -14.19 -1.03 -7.44
C THR A 72 -13.37 -0.13 -8.38
N HIS A 73 -12.71 0.88 -7.82
CA HIS A 73 -11.91 1.85 -8.58
C HIS A 73 -10.42 1.50 -8.68
N ASP A 74 -10.01 0.32 -8.23
CA ASP A 74 -8.61 -0.11 -8.22
C ASP A 74 -7.67 0.88 -7.53
N LEU A 75 -8.17 1.56 -6.49
CA LEU A 75 -7.45 2.62 -5.82
C LEU A 75 -6.16 2.09 -5.17
N ILE A 76 -6.16 0.83 -4.71
CA ILE A 76 -4.96 0.17 -4.16
C ILE A 76 -3.80 0.22 -5.15
N LEU A 77 -4.05 -0.06 -6.44
CA LEU A 77 -3.01 -0.03 -7.47
C LEU A 77 -2.49 1.38 -7.71
N LEU A 78 -3.40 2.37 -7.70
CA LEU A 78 -3.05 3.78 -7.88
C LEU A 78 -2.21 4.31 -6.70
N LEU A 79 -2.54 3.91 -5.47
CA LEU A 79 -1.77 4.25 -4.28
C LEU A 79 -0.36 3.65 -4.33
N VAL A 80 -0.23 2.38 -4.73
CA VAL A 80 1.08 1.74 -4.89
C VAL A 80 1.93 2.47 -5.95
N LYS A 81 1.36 2.76 -7.13
CA LYS A 81 2.09 3.43 -8.22
C LYS A 81 2.47 4.89 -7.92
N SER A 82 1.73 5.55 -7.04
CA SER A 82 1.97 6.96 -6.68
C SER A 82 2.96 7.16 -5.53
N LEU A 83 3.32 6.11 -4.79
CA LEU A 83 4.32 6.15 -3.69
C LEU A 83 5.59 6.98 -4.00
N PRO A 84 6.27 6.82 -5.16
CA PRO A 84 7.49 7.57 -5.46
C PRO A 84 7.23 9.03 -5.84
N LEU A 85 5.97 9.43 -6.06
CA LEU A 85 5.59 10.77 -6.51
C LEU A 85 5.00 11.65 -5.41
N VAL A 86 4.59 11.06 -4.29
CA VAL A 86 3.95 11.76 -3.17
C VAL A 86 4.94 12.12 -2.06
N GLY A 87 4.54 13.05 -1.20
CA GLY A 87 5.32 13.49 -0.04
C GLY A 87 5.48 12.44 1.07
N PHE A 88 6.41 12.69 2.00
CA PHE A 88 6.74 11.76 3.09
C PHE A 88 5.54 11.43 4.00
N GLU A 89 4.78 12.44 4.43
CA GLU A 89 3.58 12.23 5.27
C GLU A 89 2.53 11.41 4.53
N THR A 90 2.31 11.68 3.24
CA THR A 90 1.37 10.94 2.40
C THR A 90 1.75 9.47 2.28
N ARG A 91 3.04 9.13 2.17
CA ARG A 91 3.48 7.72 2.16
C ARG A 91 3.11 6.99 3.45
N LYS A 92 3.15 7.69 4.58
CA LYS A 92 2.71 7.16 5.87
C LYS A 92 1.19 6.99 5.88
N ASP A 93 0.43 7.93 5.33
CA ASP A 93 -1.02 7.78 5.16
C ASP A 93 -1.37 6.59 4.26
N ILE A 94 -0.69 6.41 3.13
CA ILE A 94 -0.86 5.23 2.25
C ILE A 94 -0.57 3.94 3.02
N THR A 95 0.51 3.90 3.79
CA THR A 95 0.87 2.73 4.61
C THR A 95 -0.23 2.40 5.62
N ASN A 96 -0.80 3.43 6.26
CA ASN A 96 -1.91 3.27 7.21
C ASN A 96 -3.18 2.75 6.54
N ILE A 97 -3.55 3.32 5.39
CA ILE A 97 -4.69 2.86 4.58
C ILE A 97 -4.51 1.40 4.19
N MET A 98 -3.35 1.05 3.64
CA MET A 98 -3.04 -0.33 3.23
C MET A 98 -3.10 -1.30 4.40
N GLY A 99 -2.50 -0.95 5.54
CA GLY A 99 -2.57 -1.76 6.76
C GLY A 99 -4.01 -1.93 7.27
N PHE A 100 -4.82 -0.87 7.23
CA PHE A 100 -6.24 -0.93 7.59
C PHE A 100 -7.02 -1.88 6.69
N LEU A 101 -6.86 -1.76 5.37
CA LEU A 101 -7.56 -2.59 4.40
C LEU A 101 -7.15 -4.06 4.55
N VAL A 102 -5.86 -4.35 4.66
CA VAL A 102 -5.34 -5.72 4.75
C VAL A 102 -5.81 -6.43 6.02
N ARG A 103 -5.99 -5.70 7.15
CA ARG A 103 -6.51 -6.27 8.40
C ARG A 103 -8.03 -6.38 8.46
N ARG A 104 -8.76 -5.80 7.49
CA ARG A 104 -10.22 -5.78 7.50
C ARG A 104 -10.78 -7.15 7.13
N GLN A 105 -11.59 -7.71 8.02
CA GLN A 105 -12.34 -8.93 7.80
C GLN A 105 -13.83 -8.61 7.64
N VAL A 106 -14.49 -9.26 6.67
CA VAL A 106 -15.95 -9.18 6.48
C VAL A 106 -16.49 -10.60 6.63
N GLY A 107 -17.06 -10.89 7.80
CA GLY A 107 -17.44 -12.25 8.16
C GLY A 107 -16.21 -13.15 8.30
N SER A 108 -16.10 -14.19 7.47
CA SER A 108 -14.93 -15.08 7.41
C SER A 108 -13.94 -14.71 6.29
N SER A 109 -14.36 -13.89 5.31
CA SER A 109 -13.53 -13.52 4.16
C SER A 109 -12.67 -12.29 4.44
N MET A 110 -11.55 -12.20 3.72
CA MET A 110 -10.63 -11.06 3.73
C MET A 110 -10.54 -10.48 2.32
N PRO A 111 -11.47 -9.57 1.94
CA PRO A 111 -11.60 -9.10 0.57
C PRO A 111 -10.32 -8.48 0.00
N THR A 112 -9.56 -7.77 0.84
CA THR A 112 -8.29 -7.16 0.43
C THR A 112 -7.23 -8.18 0.09
N VAL A 113 -7.16 -9.28 0.85
CA VAL A 113 -6.19 -10.36 0.60
C VAL A 113 -6.53 -11.06 -0.71
N GLU A 114 -7.82 -11.34 -0.95
CA GLU A 114 -8.31 -11.92 -2.20
C GLU A 114 -7.99 -11.01 -3.40
N TYR A 115 -8.25 -9.71 -3.26
CA TYR A 115 -7.93 -8.71 -4.28
C TYR A 115 -6.42 -8.63 -4.58
N ILE A 116 -5.58 -8.61 -3.55
CA ILE A 116 -4.11 -8.57 -3.72
C ILE A 116 -3.61 -9.85 -4.39
N VAL A 117 -4.17 -11.00 -4.06
CA VAL A 117 -3.79 -12.28 -4.69
C VAL A 117 -4.14 -12.28 -6.18
N ASP A 118 -5.32 -11.79 -6.56
CA ASP A 118 -5.75 -11.68 -7.97
C ASP A 118 -4.85 -10.71 -8.77
N LYS A 119 -4.44 -9.60 -8.14
CA LYS A 119 -3.60 -8.55 -8.77
C LYS A 119 -2.18 -8.51 -8.24
N ALA A 120 -1.62 -9.66 -7.87
CA ALA A 120 -0.35 -9.70 -7.14
C ALA A 120 0.84 -9.16 -7.96
N ASN A 121 0.82 -9.34 -9.27
CA ASN A 121 1.86 -8.82 -10.16
C ASN A 121 1.90 -7.28 -10.17
N GLU A 122 0.75 -6.62 -10.03
CA GLU A 122 0.65 -5.16 -10.11
C GLU A 122 0.79 -4.47 -8.75
N THR A 123 0.70 -5.26 -7.67
CA THR A 123 0.82 -4.79 -6.29
C THR A 123 2.13 -5.24 -5.68
N VAL A 124 2.24 -6.52 -5.37
CA VAL A 124 3.35 -7.12 -4.63
C VAL A 124 4.66 -6.98 -5.40
N PHE A 125 4.68 -7.29 -6.70
CA PHE A 125 5.93 -7.22 -7.46
C PHE A 125 6.41 -5.79 -7.68
N GLU A 126 5.47 -4.86 -7.92
CA GLU A 126 5.81 -3.43 -8.01
C GLU A 126 6.34 -2.91 -6.67
N LEU A 127 5.75 -3.31 -5.54
CA LEU A 127 6.26 -2.99 -4.21
C LEU A 127 7.68 -3.53 -3.99
N LEU A 128 7.93 -4.81 -4.31
CA LEU A 128 9.26 -5.41 -4.20
C LEU A 128 10.31 -4.63 -5.01
N LYS A 129 9.97 -4.24 -6.23
CA LYS A 129 10.82 -3.42 -7.10
C LYS A 129 11.06 -2.01 -6.55
N MET A 130 10.04 -1.39 -5.96
CA MET A 130 10.15 -0.06 -5.36
C MET A 130 10.97 -0.04 -4.06
N PHE A 131 11.30 -1.19 -3.48
CA PHE A 131 12.13 -1.28 -2.28
C PHE A 131 13.52 -0.65 -2.49
N GLU A 132 14.04 -0.66 -3.73
CA GLU A 132 15.33 -0.04 -4.08
C GLU A 132 15.30 1.49 -3.96
N ASN A 133 14.12 2.11 -4.01
CA ASN A 133 13.98 3.55 -3.88
C ASN A 133 14.06 3.96 -2.40
N ARG A 134 15.15 4.65 -2.04
CA ARG A 134 15.40 5.18 -0.68
C ARG A 134 14.22 5.93 -0.09
N ASP A 135 13.53 6.71 -0.91
CA ASP A 135 12.48 7.60 -0.45
C ASP A 135 11.22 6.81 -0.01
N CYS A 136 11.00 5.62 -0.58
CA CYS A 136 9.82 4.80 -0.34
C CYS A 136 10.12 3.50 0.41
N SER A 137 11.38 3.10 0.56
CA SER A 137 11.79 1.78 1.08
C SER A 137 11.13 1.45 2.41
N GLN A 138 11.10 2.40 3.35
CA GLN A 138 10.49 2.20 4.66
C GLN A 138 8.97 1.98 4.59
N ALA A 139 8.26 2.75 3.77
CA ALA A 139 6.80 2.60 3.60
C ALA A 139 6.49 1.26 2.93
N VAL A 140 7.23 0.92 1.88
CA VAL A 140 7.13 -0.36 1.16
C VAL A 140 7.38 -1.52 2.11
N GLY A 141 8.45 -1.50 2.91
CA GLY A 141 8.75 -2.58 3.85
C GLY A 141 7.68 -2.77 4.92
N LEU A 142 7.13 -1.69 5.47
CA LEU A 142 5.99 -1.78 6.39
C LEU A 142 4.77 -2.46 5.75
N MET A 143 4.42 -2.04 4.53
CA MET A 143 3.30 -2.62 3.79
C MET A 143 3.54 -4.10 3.44
N LEU A 144 4.73 -4.44 2.95
CA LEU A 144 5.09 -5.81 2.62
C LEU A 144 5.08 -6.72 3.85
N ARG A 145 5.56 -6.25 5.00
CA ARG A 145 5.48 -7.00 6.27
C ARG A 145 4.05 -7.24 6.72
N ASP A 146 3.18 -6.24 6.59
CA ASP A 146 1.75 -6.40 6.91
C ASP A 146 1.04 -7.39 5.97
N MET A 147 1.41 -7.39 4.68
CA MET A 147 0.86 -8.31 3.68
C MET A 147 1.40 -9.74 3.80
N ALA A 148 2.69 -9.91 4.08
CA ALA A 148 3.33 -11.20 4.28
C ALA A 148 2.82 -11.92 5.56
N LYS A 149 2.00 -11.25 6.37
CA LYS A 149 1.28 -11.91 7.46
C LYS A 149 0.36 -13.03 6.98
N PHE A 150 -0.15 -12.90 5.75
CA PHE A 150 -1.08 -13.83 5.14
C PHE A 150 -0.33 -14.85 4.28
N PRO A 151 -0.48 -16.16 4.55
CA PRO A 151 0.19 -17.22 3.79
C PRO A 151 0.08 -17.12 2.25
N PRO A 152 -1.10 -16.83 1.64
CA PRO A 152 -1.19 -16.78 0.18
C PRO A 152 -0.34 -15.65 -0.43
N ILE A 153 -0.30 -14.49 0.22
CA ILE A 153 0.53 -13.37 -0.26
C ILE A 153 2.02 -13.67 -0.07
N CYS A 154 2.38 -14.25 1.07
CA CYS A 154 3.76 -14.66 1.36
C CYS A 154 4.29 -15.65 0.31
N GLN A 155 3.48 -16.63 -0.10
CA GLN A 155 3.84 -17.58 -1.16
C GLN A 155 4.08 -16.88 -2.50
N ILE A 156 3.26 -15.89 -2.85
CA ILE A 156 3.43 -15.11 -4.09
C ILE A 156 4.71 -14.26 -4.03
N MET A 157 4.99 -13.64 -2.87
CA MET A 157 6.23 -12.89 -2.66
C MET A 157 7.47 -13.77 -2.86
N LEU A 158 7.49 -14.96 -2.27
CA LEU A 158 8.58 -15.93 -2.41
C LEU A 158 8.76 -16.44 -3.83
N SER A 159 7.66 -16.52 -4.59
CA SER A 159 7.68 -16.97 -5.98
C SER A 159 8.07 -15.86 -6.96
N SER A 160 8.20 -14.61 -6.49
CA SER A 160 8.53 -13.46 -7.32
C SER A 160 10.00 -13.53 -7.79
N PRO A 161 10.29 -13.19 -9.06
CA PRO A 161 11.67 -13.03 -9.50
C PRO A 161 12.42 -11.93 -8.73
N HIS A 162 11.69 -10.93 -8.19
CA HIS A 162 12.25 -9.83 -7.41
C HIS A 162 12.58 -10.21 -5.97
N PHE A 163 12.21 -11.41 -5.50
CA PHE A 163 12.54 -11.84 -4.15
C PHE A 163 14.05 -11.91 -3.93
N PHE A 164 14.81 -12.40 -4.91
CA PHE A 164 16.26 -12.53 -4.78
C PHE A 164 16.99 -11.18 -4.74
N ASP A 165 16.35 -10.11 -5.22
CA ASP A 165 16.88 -8.75 -5.10
C ASP A 165 17.03 -8.34 -3.62
N PHE A 166 16.26 -8.93 -2.70
CA PHE A 166 16.41 -8.69 -1.26
C PHE A 166 17.80 -9.08 -0.74
N PHE A 167 18.41 -10.16 -1.24
CA PHE A 167 19.77 -10.53 -0.82
C PHE A 167 20.80 -9.49 -1.20
N ARG A 168 20.61 -8.83 -2.35
CA ARG A 168 21.42 -7.69 -2.78
C ARG A 168 21.17 -6.46 -1.91
N LEU A 169 19.91 -6.21 -1.57
CA LEU A 169 19.49 -5.05 -0.78
C LEU A 169 19.88 -5.15 0.70
N ILE A 170 20.02 -6.34 1.28
CA ILE A 170 20.52 -6.53 2.65
C ILE A 170 21.96 -6.03 2.81
N VAL A 171 22.76 -6.07 1.74
CA VAL A 171 24.15 -5.58 1.73
C VAL A 171 24.25 -4.18 1.11
N HIS A 172 23.14 -3.46 1.00
CA HIS A 172 23.11 -2.15 0.38
C HIS A 172 23.93 -1.13 1.19
N PRO A 173 24.70 -0.22 0.54
CA PRO A 173 25.54 0.76 1.25
C PRO A 173 24.73 1.77 2.08
N ILE A 174 23.44 1.95 1.77
CA ILE A 174 22.53 2.78 2.56
C ILE A 174 21.97 1.94 3.70
N PHE A 175 22.40 2.26 4.92
CA PHE A 175 22.04 1.55 6.15
C PHE A 175 20.53 1.41 6.36
N ASP A 176 19.75 2.47 6.09
CA ASP A 176 18.30 2.45 6.29
C ASP A 176 17.61 1.42 5.38
N ILE A 177 18.03 1.33 4.11
CA ILE A 177 17.50 0.37 3.15
C ILE A 177 17.90 -1.05 3.55
N ALA A 178 19.18 -1.25 3.87
CA ALA A 178 19.70 -2.55 4.29
C ALA A 178 18.99 -3.07 5.55
N THR A 179 18.79 -2.20 6.54
CA THR A 179 18.16 -2.56 7.81
C THR A 179 16.67 -2.85 7.64
N ASP A 180 15.92 -2.03 6.90
CA ASP A 180 14.50 -2.30 6.67
C ASP A 180 14.27 -3.53 5.78
N CYS A 181 15.16 -3.77 4.80
CA CYS A 181 15.19 -4.99 4.00
C CYS A 181 15.42 -6.21 4.88
N PHE A 182 16.41 -6.14 5.77
CA PHE A 182 16.72 -7.22 6.71
C PHE A 182 15.56 -7.51 7.65
N LEU A 183 14.89 -6.48 8.20
CA LEU A 183 13.71 -6.67 9.06
C LEU A 183 12.57 -7.35 8.30
N THR A 184 12.33 -6.95 7.05
CA THR A 184 11.31 -7.56 6.19
C THR A 184 11.63 -9.03 5.89
N PHE A 185 12.91 -9.33 5.62
CA PHE A 185 13.38 -10.69 5.38
C PHE A 185 13.30 -11.57 6.64
N HIS A 186 13.87 -11.10 7.74
CA HIS A 186 14.07 -11.88 8.97
C HIS A 186 12.76 -12.11 9.74
N VAL A 187 11.95 -11.07 9.93
CA VAL A 187 10.76 -11.18 10.78
C VAL A 187 9.71 -12.09 10.13
N GLU A 188 9.55 -11.97 8.81
CA GLU A 188 8.37 -12.53 8.14
C GLU A 188 8.70 -13.77 7.31
N PHE A 189 9.81 -13.78 6.57
CA PHE A 189 10.17 -14.97 5.80
C PHE A 189 10.81 -16.02 6.70
N TYR A 190 11.85 -15.71 7.47
CA TYR A 190 12.54 -16.74 8.25
C TYR A 190 11.63 -17.42 9.30
N ASN A 191 10.86 -16.64 10.07
CA ASN A 191 10.01 -17.19 11.13
C ASN A 191 8.77 -17.96 10.62
N LYS A 192 8.23 -17.63 9.44
CA LYS A 192 7.07 -18.34 8.87
C LYS A 192 7.45 -19.45 7.91
N THR A 193 8.51 -19.25 7.12
CA THR A 193 9.01 -20.27 6.18
C THR A 193 9.70 -21.43 6.87
N GLY A 194 10.18 -21.28 8.10
CA GLY A 194 10.56 -22.41 8.96
C GLY A 194 9.45 -23.46 9.12
N TYR A 195 8.17 -23.05 8.99
CA TYR A 195 7.01 -23.95 8.97
C TYR A 195 6.48 -24.26 7.55
N THR A 196 6.61 -23.34 6.58
CA THR A 196 6.04 -23.53 5.23
C THR A 196 6.96 -24.25 4.24
N VAL A 197 8.28 -24.13 4.35
CA VAL A 197 9.23 -24.88 3.50
C VAL A 197 9.26 -26.36 3.87
N ALA A 198 8.93 -26.70 5.12
CA ALA A 198 8.72 -28.08 5.56
C ALA A 198 7.39 -28.70 5.06
N ALA A 199 6.49 -27.91 4.47
CA ALA A 199 5.14 -28.34 4.09
C ALA A 199 4.90 -28.44 2.57
N SER A 200 5.94 -28.38 1.74
CA SER A 200 5.83 -28.66 0.30
C SER A 200 6.42 -30.02 -0.05
N PRO A 201 5.61 -31.09 -0.16
CA PRO A 201 6.08 -32.42 -0.57
C PRO A 201 6.18 -32.59 -2.10
N ALA A 202 6.44 -31.51 -2.86
CA ALA A 202 6.30 -31.53 -4.32
C ALA A 202 7.57 -31.15 -5.11
N LEU A 203 8.77 -31.32 -4.54
CA LEU A 203 10.04 -31.25 -5.26
C LEU A 203 11.00 -32.35 -4.77
N CYS A 204 10.65 -33.60 -5.09
CA CYS A 204 11.56 -34.75 -5.21
C CYS A 204 11.10 -35.57 -6.43
#